data_AF-A0A662GMF7-F1
#
_entry.id   AF-A0A662GMF7-F1
#
_cell.length_a   1.000
_cell.length_b   1.000
_cell.length_c   1.000
_cell.angle_alpha   90.00
_cell.angle_beta   90.00
_cell.angle_gamma   90.00
#
_symmetry.space_group_name_H-M   'P 1'
#
loop_
_entity.id
_entity.type
_entity.pdbx_description
1 polymer ?
#
loop_
_entity_poly.entity_id
_entity_poly.type
_entity_poly.pdbx_seq_one_letter_code
_entity_poly.pdbx_strand_id
1 'polypeptide(L)'
;ITLIRADGGGEVVEWLEGYAASQGLSLGGLNLTRLREAFDDYISRGFSYFAVDVIDLGRYVARPQPLPPRLPMAIDVLPLVYEFKSPGPYYPLKITSAAVAGGTSIKLFLITEWPVSEEDVAGTGLKLRYSVALSAGDLRDVDDRLWALFRGCEVVWVTVLEYRGGLDGLRDDLLIAPKSVSSGVAIKAATFAPLVVSVLAPPCLVLRRGGKRGRLDKFAIAAALLQLFVVVCLAVAPALVSARLVATPLYTVGLAYLLLAANLFLSSAALGAYAAALLALSKREGDVLAVASCLLGVATLALTATLVFLGYTPWYMDFASRATWLLVAVGALALPLELAEVAVVWWKLSREAEARGGERGQA
;
A
#
# COMPACT_ATOMS: atom_id res chain seq x y z
N ILE A 1 17.44 33.43 15.13
CA ILE A 1 17.93 32.13 14.59
C ILE A 1 19.33 32.29 14.03
N THR A 2 20.27 31.50 14.53
CA THR A 2 21.65 31.39 14.08
C THR A 2 21.92 29.96 13.66
N LEU A 3 22.59 29.75 12.52
CA LEU A 3 23.01 28.44 12.05
C LEU A 3 24.50 28.26 12.35
N ILE A 4 24.84 27.17 13.04
CA ILE A 4 26.24 26.82 13.33
C ILE A 4 26.58 25.47 12.73
N ARG A 5 27.84 25.31 12.33
CA ARG A 5 28.44 24.03 12.02
C ARG A 5 29.39 23.66 13.14
N ALA A 6 29.37 22.41 13.57
CA ALA A 6 30.28 21.91 14.59
C ALA A 6 30.73 20.50 14.24
N ASP A 7 31.96 20.16 14.63
CA ASP A 7 32.55 18.85 14.44
C ASP A 7 32.61 18.06 15.78
N GLY A 8 32.24 18.69 16.90
CA GLY A 8 32.04 18.03 18.20
C GLY A 8 31.00 18.71 19.09
N GLY A 9 30.35 17.95 19.97
CA GLY A 9 29.32 18.46 20.89
C GLY A 9 29.87 19.44 21.91
N GLY A 10 31.16 19.34 22.25
CA GLY A 10 31.86 20.32 23.08
C GLY A 10 31.88 21.71 22.46
N GLU A 11 32.15 21.80 21.15
CA GLU A 11 32.17 23.06 20.40
C GLU A 11 30.77 23.71 20.38
N VAL A 12 29.73 22.90 20.25
CA VAL A 12 28.34 23.37 20.28
C VAL A 12 28.02 23.96 21.65
N VAL A 13 28.36 23.27 22.74
CA VAL A 13 28.09 23.75 24.10
C VAL A 13 28.87 25.03 24.42
N GLU A 14 30.16 25.08 24.08
CA GLU A 14 30.98 26.29 24.27
C GLU A 14 30.42 27.48 23.49
N TRP A 15 29.99 27.26 22.25
CA TRP A 15 29.34 28.28 21.45
C TRP A 15 28.02 28.75 22.08
N LEU A 16 27.20 27.82 22.59
CA LEU A 16 25.93 28.14 23.27
C LEU A 16 26.16 28.96 24.54
N GLU A 17 27.18 28.63 25.34
CA GLU A 17 27.54 29.40 26.53
C GLU A 17 27.97 30.82 26.18
N GLY A 18 28.84 30.97 25.18
CA GLY A 18 29.29 32.29 24.69
C GLY A 18 28.13 33.10 24.12
N TYR A 19 27.26 32.46 23.33
CA TYR A 19 26.08 33.11 22.75
C TYR A 19 25.10 33.53 23.85
N ALA A 20 24.77 32.65 24.80
CA ALA A 20 23.89 32.98 25.92
C ALA A 20 24.45 34.13 26.77
N ALA A 21 25.74 34.10 27.10
CA ALA A 21 26.39 35.17 27.85
C ALA A 21 26.34 36.52 27.10
N SER A 22 26.52 36.51 25.77
CA SER A 22 26.39 37.73 24.95
C SER A 22 24.98 38.34 24.97
N GLN A 23 23.96 37.52 25.26
CA GLN A 23 22.56 37.93 25.41
C GLN A 23 22.17 38.20 26.87
N GLY A 24 23.12 38.14 27.82
CA GLY A 24 22.84 38.30 29.25
C GLY A 24 22.06 37.12 29.87
N LEU A 25 22.09 35.95 29.23
CA LEU A 25 21.44 34.72 29.67
C LEU A 25 22.46 33.78 30.31
N SER A 26 21.99 32.89 31.20
CA SER A 26 22.79 31.83 31.81
C SER A 26 22.19 30.47 31.54
N LEU A 27 23.04 29.49 31.22
CA LEU A 27 22.65 28.11 30.99
C LEU A 27 22.74 27.24 32.25
N GLY A 28 23.01 27.80 33.44
CA GLY A 28 23.29 27.05 34.67
C GLY A 28 22.17 26.13 35.17
N GLY A 29 20.95 26.26 34.66
CA GLY A 29 19.83 25.35 34.94
C GLY A 29 19.79 24.09 34.06
N LEU A 30 20.68 23.99 33.06
CA LEU A 30 20.72 22.89 32.09
C LEU A 30 21.80 21.86 32.47
N ASN A 31 21.57 20.62 32.08
CA ASN A 31 22.60 19.57 32.17
C ASN A 31 23.53 19.64 30.95
N LEU A 32 24.55 20.50 31.02
CA LEU A 32 25.47 20.72 29.90
C LEU A 32 26.25 19.46 29.50
N THR A 33 26.53 18.55 30.44
CA THR A 33 27.18 17.27 30.14
C THR A 33 26.30 16.39 29.26
N ARG A 34 25.03 16.19 29.64
CA ARG A 34 24.08 15.42 28.81
C ARG A 34 23.79 16.10 27.48
N LEU A 35 23.76 17.44 27.47
CA LEU A 35 23.56 18.20 26.25
C LEU A 35 24.73 18.00 25.27
N ARG A 36 25.97 18.03 25.77
CA ARG A 36 27.16 17.68 25.00
C ARG A 36 27.07 16.26 24.44
N GLU A 37 26.75 15.27 25.27
CA GLU A 37 26.60 13.87 24.83
C GLU A 37 25.54 13.72 23.73
N ALA A 38 24.43 14.44 23.85
CA ALA A 38 23.39 14.45 22.82
C ALA A 38 23.92 15.06 21.51
N PHE A 39 24.64 16.18 21.55
CA PHE A 39 25.24 16.76 20.35
C PHE A 39 26.30 15.85 19.72
N ASP A 40 27.14 15.19 20.52
CA ASP A 40 28.10 14.20 20.03
C ASP A 40 27.38 13.04 19.30
N ASP A 41 26.26 12.55 19.84
CA ASP A 41 25.41 11.55 19.19
C ASP A 41 24.87 12.03 17.83
N TYR A 42 24.31 13.25 17.77
CA TYR A 42 23.82 13.82 16.52
C TYR A 42 24.94 13.97 15.48
N ILE A 43 26.10 14.50 15.86
CA ILE A 43 27.24 14.66 14.94
C ILE A 43 27.71 13.30 14.43
N SER A 44 27.77 12.28 15.30
CA SER A 44 28.16 10.91 14.91
C SER A 44 27.19 10.29 13.89
N ARG A 45 25.92 10.69 13.91
CA ARG A 45 24.87 10.29 12.96
C ARG A 45 24.85 11.13 11.68
N GLY A 46 25.77 12.09 11.54
CA GLY A 46 25.92 12.95 10.36
C GLY A 46 25.21 14.31 10.44
N PHE A 47 24.65 14.68 11.59
CA PHE A 47 24.04 16.00 11.80
C PHE A 47 25.11 17.01 12.25
N SER A 48 25.73 17.70 11.29
CA SER A 48 26.81 18.67 11.59
C SER A 48 26.36 20.14 11.66
N TYR A 49 25.09 20.42 11.39
CA TYR A 49 24.53 21.78 11.39
C TYR A 49 23.41 21.91 12.42
N PHE A 50 23.45 22.98 13.23
CA PHE A 50 22.49 23.23 14.29
C PHE A 50 21.89 24.63 14.16
N ALA A 51 20.56 24.71 14.16
CA ALA A 51 19.84 25.97 14.22
C ALA A 51 19.55 26.30 15.68
N VAL A 52 20.05 27.45 16.14
CA VAL A 52 19.85 27.94 17.51
C VAL A 52 18.98 29.19 17.47
N ASP A 53 17.94 29.20 18.29
CA ASP A 53 17.08 30.37 18.46
C ASP A 53 16.80 30.63 19.94
N VAL A 54 16.58 31.90 20.28
CA VAL A 54 16.25 32.34 21.64
C VAL A 54 14.89 33.00 21.61
N ILE A 55 13.94 32.42 22.33
CA ILE A 55 12.56 32.89 22.38
C ILE A 55 12.23 33.29 23.81
N ASP A 56 11.88 34.56 23.99
CA ASP A 56 11.43 35.10 25.28
C ASP A 56 9.93 34.84 25.45
N LEU A 57 9.60 33.77 26.19
CA LEU A 57 8.22 33.41 26.49
C LEU A 57 7.52 34.41 27.43
N GLY A 58 8.29 35.20 28.20
CA GLY A 58 7.74 36.17 29.15
C GLY A 58 6.91 37.27 28.49
N ARG A 59 7.26 37.63 27.24
CA ARG A 59 6.48 38.59 26.42
C ARG A 59 5.10 38.07 26.03
N TYR A 60 4.93 36.76 25.97
CA TYR A 60 3.67 36.12 25.64
C TYR A 60 2.81 35.83 26.90
N VAL A 61 3.45 35.78 28.07
CA VAL A 61 2.81 35.70 29.40
C VAL A 61 2.26 37.05 29.86
N ALA A 62 2.80 38.16 29.34
CA ALA A 62 2.57 39.52 29.86
C ALA A 62 1.17 40.13 29.63
N ARG A 63 0.19 39.38 29.13
CA ARG A 63 -1.23 39.78 29.28
C ARG A 63 -1.90 38.89 30.31
N PRO A 64 -2.11 39.35 31.55
CA PRO A 64 -3.16 38.80 32.38
C PRO A 64 -4.49 39.21 31.73
N GLN A 65 -4.89 38.51 30.66
CA GLN A 65 -6.31 38.42 30.39
C GLN A 65 -6.92 37.72 31.61
N PRO A 66 -8.00 38.24 32.18
CA PRO A 66 -8.71 37.54 33.24
C PRO A 66 -9.37 36.30 32.61
N LEU A 67 -8.59 35.23 32.45
CA LEU A 67 -9.17 33.93 32.14
C LEU A 67 -9.94 33.47 33.40
N PRO A 68 -11.14 32.89 33.23
CA PRO A 68 -11.83 32.26 34.34
C PRO A 68 -10.92 31.22 35.01
N PRO A 69 -11.08 30.96 36.32
CA PRO A 69 -10.08 30.34 37.21
C PRO A 69 -9.77 28.85 36.94
N ARG A 70 -9.97 28.35 35.72
CA ARG A 70 -9.86 26.92 35.36
C ARG A 70 -9.15 26.60 34.05
N LEU A 71 -8.65 27.59 33.30
CA LEU A 71 -7.90 27.32 32.05
C LEU A 71 -6.39 27.52 32.29
N PRO A 72 -5.54 26.52 31.97
CA PRO A 72 -4.10 26.73 31.98
C PRO A 72 -3.75 27.78 30.92
N MET A 73 -2.87 28.71 31.30
CA MET A 73 -2.31 29.75 30.43
C MET A 73 -1.65 29.08 29.21
N ALA A 74 -2.24 29.27 28.03
CA ALA A 74 -1.68 28.81 26.77
C ALA A 74 -0.83 29.93 26.15
N ILE A 75 0.45 29.65 25.91
CA ILE A 75 1.38 30.56 25.24
C ILE A 75 1.61 29.99 23.84
N ASP A 76 1.09 30.68 22.83
CA ASP A 76 1.33 30.32 21.43
C ASP A 76 2.53 31.10 20.90
N VAL A 77 3.56 30.37 20.47
CA VAL A 77 4.73 30.92 19.79
C VAL A 77 4.53 30.78 18.29
N LEU A 78 4.89 31.81 17.51
CA LEU A 78 4.80 31.76 16.05
C LEU A 78 5.64 30.60 15.51
N PRO A 79 5.09 29.76 14.61
CA PRO A 79 5.79 28.58 14.13
C PRO A 79 6.99 28.98 13.26
N LEU A 80 8.15 28.38 13.56
CA LEU A 80 9.32 28.45 12.69
C LEU A 80 9.17 27.42 11.57
N VAL A 81 9.47 27.84 10.33
CA VAL A 81 9.48 26.96 9.17
C VAL A 81 10.92 26.67 8.79
N TYR A 82 11.30 25.40 8.91
CA TYR A 82 12.59 24.90 8.40
C TYR A 82 12.33 24.09 7.14
N GLU A 83 13.02 24.46 6.06
CA GLU A 83 12.99 23.73 4.79
C GLU A 83 14.37 23.14 4.52
N PHE A 84 14.42 21.82 4.36
CA PHE A 84 15.64 21.10 4.03
C PHE A 84 15.32 19.89 3.16
N LYS A 85 16.28 19.53 2.30
CA LYS A 85 16.15 18.35 1.45
C LYS A 85 16.43 17.11 2.28
N SER A 86 15.39 16.33 2.58
CA SER A 86 15.47 15.09 3.34
C SER A 86 14.91 13.92 2.54
N PRO A 87 15.46 12.70 2.65
CA PRO A 87 14.85 11.50 2.07
C PRO A 87 13.54 11.10 2.76
N GLY A 88 13.25 11.60 3.97
CA GLY A 88 12.01 11.30 4.67
C GLY A 88 11.77 12.19 5.89
N PRO A 89 10.63 12.01 6.59
CA PRO A 89 10.30 12.76 7.80
C PRO A 89 11.35 12.61 8.90
N TYR A 90 11.70 13.73 9.52
CA TYR A 90 12.61 13.80 10.65
C TYR A 90 12.07 14.77 11.71
N TYR A 91 12.13 14.38 12.99
CA TYR A 91 11.83 15.27 14.11
C TYR A 91 12.75 14.95 15.31
N PRO A 92 13.55 15.93 15.80
CA PRO A 92 14.49 15.73 16.91
C PRO A 92 13.75 15.68 18.24
N LEU A 93 13.62 14.50 18.82
CA LEU A 93 12.99 14.30 20.13
C LEU A 93 14.05 14.21 21.23
N LYS A 94 15.16 13.50 20.96
CA LYS A 94 16.20 13.16 21.92
C LYS A 94 16.89 14.40 22.51
N ILE A 95 17.01 15.47 21.73
CA ILE A 95 17.65 16.71 22.22
C ILE A 95 16.84 17.36 23.35
N THR A 96 15.51 17.14 23.37
CA THR A 96 14.60 17.73 24.36
C THR A 96 14.83 17.13 25.76
N SER A 97 15.12 15.83 25.82
CA SER A 97 15.38 15.12 27.09
C SER A 97 16.80 15.32 27.62
N ALA A 98 17.73 15.77 26.78
CA ALA A 98 19.12 16.01 27.16
C ALA A 98 19.28 17.25 28.05
N ALA A 99 18.50 18.30 27.81
CA ALA A 99 18.67 19.59 28.45
C ALA A 99 17.87 19.77 29.75
N VAL A 100 16.66 19.19 29.81
CA VAL A 100 15.67 19.45 30.86
C VAL A 100 14.89 18.18 31.25
N ALA A 101 14.38 18.15 32.48
CA ALA A 101 13.52 17.08 33.01
C ALA A 101 12.09 17.59 33.21
N GLY A 102 11.11 16.68 33.16
CA GLY A 102 9.70 17.02 33.38
C GLY A 102 8.74 16.23 32.49
N GLY A 103 7.46 16.57 32.56
CA GLY A 103 6.43 16.03 31.68
C GLY A 103 6.27 16.87 30.41
N THR A 104 5.96 16.22 29.29
CA THR A 104 5.64 16.89 28.03
C THR A 104 4.48 16.20 27.30
N SER A 105 3.87 16.95 26.39
CA SER A 105 2.89 16.46 25.44
C SER A 105 3.28 16.97 24.06
N ILE A 106 3.58 16.06 23.15
CA ILE A 106 4.00 16.38 21.78
C ILE A 106 2.93 15.82 20.85
N LYS A 107 2.46 16.65 19.90
CA LYS A 107 1.56 16.23 18.84
C LYS A 107 2.18 16.64 17.50
N LEU A 108 2.48 15.65 16.66
CA LEU A 108 3.06 15.86 15.35
C LEU A 108 2.00 15.60 14.28
N PHE A 109 1.95 16.48 13.29
CA PHE A 109 1.18 16.33 12.08
C PHE A 109 2.15 16.08 10.94
N LEU A 110 2.12 14.87 10.39
CA LEU A 110 2.99 14.46 9.30
C LEU A 110 2.19 14.43 8.01
N ILE A 111 2.75 14.98 6.94
CA ILE A 111 2.23 14.86 5.58
C ILE A 111 3.28 14.13 4.77
N THR A 112 2.90 13.01 4.14
CA THR A 112 3.83 12.08 3.48
C THR A 112 3.20 11.47 2.23
N GLU A 113 4.01 10.99 1.28
CA GLU A 113 3.51 10.30 0.08
C GLU A 113 3.07 8.85 0.36
N TRP A 114 3.47 8.29 1.50
CA TRP A 114 3.20 6.92 1.92
C TRP A 114 2.64 6.87 3.34
N PRO A 115 1.86 5.83 3.71
CA PRO A 115 1.36 5.70 5.07
C PRO A 115 2.50 5.41 6.06
N VAL A 116 2.50 6.17 7.17
CA VAL A 116 3.33 5.89 8.34
C VAL A 116 2.68 4.76 9.16
N SER A 117 3.47 3.76 9.54
CA SER A 117 3.04 2.61 10.35
C SER A 117 3.51 2.73 11.81
N GLU A 118 2.95 1.89 12.69
CA GLU A 118 3.42 1.81 14.09
C GLU A 118 4.89 1.36 14.18
N GLU A 119 5.34 0.51 13.25
CA GLU A 119 6.73 0.08 13.14
C GLU A 119 7.68 1.26 12.86
N ASP A 120 7.25 2.23 12.04
CA ASP A 120 8.07 3.40 11.70
C ASP A 120 8.33 4.31 12.91
N VAL A 121 7.48 4.24 13.94
CA VAL A 121 7.55 5.10 15.13
C VAL A 121 7.97 4.33 16.39
N ALA A 122 8.23 3.03 16.25
CA ALA A 122 8.66 2.18 17.36
C ALA A 122 9.94 2.73 18.01
N GLY A 123 10.02 2.71 19.33
CA GLY A 123 11.17 3.22 20.10
C GLY A 123 11.15 4.72 20.41
N THR A 124 10.46 5.54 19.60
CA THR A 124 10.38 7.00 19.82
C THR A 124 9.46 7.40 20.98
N GLY A 125 8.60 6.48 21.42
CA GLY A 125 7.51 6.73 22.39
C GLY A 125 6.28 7.41 21.79
N LEU A 126 6.34 7.88 20.54
CA LEU A 126 5.18 8.41 19.82
C LEU A 126 4.17 7.29 19.53
N LYS A 127 2.88 7.62 19.65
CA LYS A 127 1.77 6.73 19.29
C LYS A 127 1.06 7.27 18.07
N LEU A 128 0.83 6.40 17.10
CA LEU A 128 -0.03 6.69 15.96
C LEU A 128 -1.48 6.82 16.43
N ARG A 129 -2.12 7.96 16.14
CA ARG A 129 -3.51 8.25 16.55
C ARG A 129 -4.47 8.19 15.39
N TYR A 130 -4.11 8.86 14.31
CA TYR A 130 -4.91 8.97 13.10
C TYR A 130 -3.99 8.88 11.89
N SER A 131 -4.46 8.24 10.83
CA SER A 131 -3.81 8.25 9.53
C SER A 131 -4.89 8.24 8.46
N VAL A 132 -4.88 9.23 7.59
CA VAL A 132 -5.89 9.41 6.55
C VAL A 132 -5.22 9.74 5.22
N ALA A 133 -5.73 9.15 4.14
CA ALA A 133 -5.36 9.48 2.79
C ALA A 133 -6.25 10.63 2.30
N LEU A 134 -5.64 11.69 1.78
CA LEU A 134 -6.30 12.85 1.19
C LEU A 134 -5.91 12.98 -0.29
N SER A 135 -6.75 13.63 -1.08
CA SER A 135 -6.32 14.08 -2.40
C SER A 135 -5.21 15.11 -2.21
N ALA A 136 -4.14 15.03 -3.01
CA ALA A 136 -3.10 16.05 -2.97
C ALA A 136 -3.66 17.44 -3.29
N GLY A 137 -4.75 17.52 -4.07
CA GLY A 137 -5.46 18.76 -4.34
C GLY A 137 -6.04 19.42 -3.09
N ASP A 138 -6.45 18.65 -2.08
CA ASP A 138 -7.03 19.18 -0.84
C ASP A 138 -6.00 19.99 -0.03
N LEU A 139 -4.69 19.71 -0.20
CA LEU A 139 -3.63 20.50 0.42
C LEU A 139 -3.60 21.94 -0.10
N ARG A 140 -4.04 22.16 -1.35
CA ARG A 140 -4.02 23.47 -1.98
C ARG A 140 -5.01 24.43 -1.32
N ASP A 141 -6.14 23.91 -0.88
CA ASP A 141 -7.16 24.69 -0.16
C ASP A 141 -6.67 25.11 1.24
N VAL A 142 -5.65 24.43 1.77
CA VAL A 142 -5.03 24.73 3.07
C VAL A 142 -3.85 25.69 2.94
N ASP A 143 -2.85 25.35 2.13
CA ASP A 143 -1.65 26.17 1.88
C ASP A 143 -0.96 25.76 0.57
N ASP A 144 -0.80 26.70 -0.36
CA ASP A 144 -0.14 26.47 -1.65
C ASP A 144 1.31 25.97 -1.50
N ARG A 145 2.00 26.32 -0.42
CA ARG A 145 3.38 25.86 -0.14
C ARG A 145 3.40 24.39 0.24
N LEU A 146 2.42 23.91 1.01
CA LEU A 146 2.28 22.49 1.32
C LEU A 146 1.97 21.70 0.06
N TRP A 147 1.04 22.18 -0.77
CA TRP A 147 0.76 21.57 -2.07
C TRP A 147 2.00 21.50 -2.98
N ALA A 148 2.81 22.57 -3.00
CA ALA A 148 4.02 22.63 -3.82
C ALA A 148 5.04 21.52 -3.52
N LEU A 149 5.10 21.03 -2.26
CA LEU A 149 5.98 19.94 -1.84
C LEU A 149 5.57 18.57 -2.39
N PHE A 150 4.29 18.39 -2.75
CA PHE A 150 3.72 17.11 -3.20
C PHE A 150 3.23 17.16 -4.65
N ARG A 151 3.79 18.05 -5.47
CA ARG A 151 3.42 18.14 -6.90
C ARG A 151 3.75 16.83 -7.61
N GLY A 152 2.74 16.27 -8.28
CA GLY A 152 2.83 14.98 -8.97
C GLY A 152 2.28 13.80 -8.18
N CYS A 153 1.98 13.99 -6.89
CA CYS A 153 1.23 13.02 -6.11
C CYS A 153 -0.27 13.19 -6.38
N GLU A 154 -0.99 12.09 -6.55
CA GLU A 154 -2.46 12.11 -6.56
C GLU A 154 -3.03 12.07 -5.14
N VAL A 155 -2.34 11.36 -4.25
CA VAL A 155 -2.76 11.10 -2.87
C VAL A 155 -1.60 11.41 -1.93
N VAL A 156 -1.93 11.99 -0.78
CA VAL A 156 -1.01 12.22 0.34
C VAL A 156 -1.60 11.62 1.61
N TRP A 157 -0.74 11.27 2.55
CA TRP A 157 -1.11 10.74 3.85
C TRP A 157 -0.88 11.78 4.93
N VAL A 158 -1.93 12.08 5.67
CA VAL A 158 -1.87 12.91 6.87
C VAL A 158 -1.93 12.00 8.08
N THR A 159 -0.86 11.99 8.88
CA THR A 159 -0.73 11.16 10.08
C THR A 159 -0.56 12.05 11.31
N VAL A 160 -1.32 11.73 12.37
CA VAL A 160 -1.18 12.36 13.68
C VAL A 160 -0.47 11.42 14.63
N LEU A 161 0.68 11.84 15.13
CA LEU A 161 1.43 11.15 16.17
C LEU A 161 1.34 11.92 17.48
N GLU A 162 1.24 11.21 18.59
CA GLU A 162 1.16 11.83 19.91
C GLU A 162 2.06 11.14 20.93
N TYR A 163 2.80 11.94 21.68
CA TYR A 163 3.52 11.54 22.87
C TYR A 163 2.96 12.28 24.08
N ARG A 164 2.74 11.57 25.19
CA ARG A 164 2.38 12.18 26.47
C ARG A 164 3.06 11.40 27.59
N GLY A 165 3.96 12.04 28.31
CA GLY A 165 4.80 11.36 29.30
C GLY A 165 5.97 12.20 29.79
N GLY A 166 6.88 11.57 30.53
CA GLY A 166 8.10 12.21 31.03
C GLY A 166 9.21 12.25 29.98
N LEU A 167 9.96 13.34 29.92
CA LEU A 167 11.03 13.55 28.93
C LEU A 167 12.06 12.41 28.86
N ASP A 168 12.29 11.67 29.94
CA ASP A 168 13.16 10.48 29.96
C ASP A 168 12.71 9.34 29.01
N GLY A 169 11.47 9.40 28.52
CA GLY A 169 10.93 8.50 27.51
C GLY A 169 11.25 8.89 26.07
N LEU A 170 11.77 10.09 25.81
CA LEU A 170 12.20 10.56 24.49
C LEU A 170 13.67 10.19 24.27
N ARG A 171 13.91 8.91 23.99
CA ARG A 171 15.27 8.34 23.86
C ARG A 171 15.80 8.39 22.43
N ASP A 172 14.90 8.32 21.46
CA ASP A 172 15.20 8.28 20.03
C ASP A 172 14.43 9.36 19.28
N ASP A 173 14.97 9.77 18.13
CA ASP A 173 14.31 10.72 17.23
C ASP A 173 13.34 10.01 16.29
N LEU A 174 12.38 10.77 15.77
CA LEU A 174 11.60 10.32 14.63
C LEU A 174 12.47 10.42 13.38
N LEU A 175 12.80 9.29 12.77
CA LEU A 175 13.48 9.22 11.48
C LEU A 175 12.84 8.11 10.64
N ILE A 176 12.02 8.51 9.67
CA ILE A 176 11.28 7.57 8.83
C ILE A 176 11.97 7.48 7.47
N ALA A 177 12.53 6.32 7.17
CA ALA A 177 13.14 6.07 5.87
C ALA A 177 12.05 6.03 4.77
N PRO A 178 12.34 6.56 3.57
CA PRO A 178 11.41 6.45 2.44
C PRO A 178 11.17 4.98 2.10
N LYS A 179 9.90 4.58 2.05
CA LYS A 179 9.51 3.23 1.67
C LYS A 179 9.57 3.12 0.15
N SER A 180 10.45 2.24 -0.36
CA SER A 180 10.49 1.98 -1.79
C SER A 180 9.24 1.21 -2.23
N VAL A 181 8.57 1.70 -3.28
CA VAL A 181 7.37 1.10 -3.92
C VAL A 181 7.61 -0.34 -4.44
N SER A 182 8.86 -0.80 -4.48
CA SER A 182 9.28 -2.09 -5.04
C SER A 182 8.69 -3.32 -4.33
N SER A 183 8.44 -3.28 -3.03
CA SER A 183 7.89 -4.43 -2.29
C SER A 183 6.44 -4.76 -2.70
N GLY A 184 5.69 -3.76 -3.16
CA GLY A 184 4.34 -3.95 -3.71
C GLY A 184 4.35 -4.54 -5.12
N VAL A 185 5.40 -4.30 -5.92
CA VAL A 185 5.45 -4.72 -7.33
C VAL A 185 5.56 -6.24 -7.46
N ALA A 186 6.36 -6.90 -6.62
CA ALA A 186 6.50 -8.35 -6.66
C ALA A 186 5.20 -9.08 -6.28
N ILE A 187 4.53 -8.62 -5.23
CA ILE A 187 3.23 -9.16 -4.79
C ILE A 187 2.16 -8.91 -5.87
N LYS A 188 2.13 -7.70 -6.46
CA LYS A 188 1.21 -7.35 -7.55
C LYS A 188 1.53 -8.09 -8.85
N ALA A 189 2.79 -8.42 -9.14
CA ALA A 189 3.15 -9.23 -10.31
C ALA A 189 2.75 -10.70 -10.14
N ALA A 190 2.88 -11.23 -8.91
CA ALA A 190 2.50 -12.61 -8.60
C ALA A 190 1.00 -12.87 -8.82
N THR A 191 0.13 -11.88 -8.65
CA THR A 191 -1.32 -12.04 -8.90
C THR A 191 -1.68 -12.25 -10.37
N PHE A 192 -0.78 -11.96 -11.32
CA PHE A 192 -0.98 -12.21 -12.75
C PHE A 192 -0.50 -13.61 -13.21
N ALA A 193 0.22 -14.34 -12.36
CA ALA A 193 0.73 -15.67 -12.70
C ALA A 193 -0.35 -16.64 -13.19
N PRO A 194 -1.56 -16.71 -12.59
CA PRO A 194 -2.62 -17.59 -13.07
C PRO A 194 -3.04 -17.29 -14.51
N LEU A 195 -3.18 -16.01 -14.85
CA LEU A 195 -3.59 -15.58 -16.19
C LEU A 195 -2.53 -15.97 -17.24
N VAL A 196 -1.26 -15.70 -16.94
CA VAL A 196 -0.14 -16.02 -17.83
C VAL A 196 -0.06 -17.53 -18.08
N VAL A 197 -0.21 -18.35 -17.04
CA VAL A 197 -0.23 -19.81 -17.16
C VAL A 197 -1.42 -20.28 -17.99
N SER A 198 -2.61 -19.73 -17.77
CA SER A 198 -3.85 -20.11 -18.48
C SER A 198 -3.79 -19.82 -19.97
N VAL A 199 -3.10 -18.74 -20.36
CA VAL A 199 -2.93 -18.36 -21.77
C VAL A 199 -1.82 -19.17 -22.46
N LEU A 200 -0.70 -19.42 -21.77
CA LEU A 200 0.49 -20.03 -22.38
C LEU A 200 0.51 -21.56 -22.31
N ALA A 201 -0.05 -22.17 -21.26
CA ALA A 201 0.00 -23.63 -21.08
C ALA A 201 -0.74 -24.41 -22.18
N PRO A 202 -1.94 -24.01 -22.63
CA PRO A 202 -2.68 -24.81 -23.62
C PRO A 202 -2.00 -24.88 -25.00
N PRO A 203 -1.50 -23.76 -25.60
CA PRO A 203 -0.71 -23.80 -26.83
C PRO A 203 0.57 -24.64 -26.69
N CYS A 204 1.28 -24.53 -25.57
CA CYS A 204 2.49 -25.29 -25.30
C CYS A 204 2.24 -26.80 -25.22
N LEU A 205 1.13 -27.22 -24.60
CA LEU A 205 0.73 -28.64 -24.53
C LEU A 205 0.39 -29.22 -25.91
N VAL A 206 -0.27 -28.44 -26.77
CA VAL A 206 -0.57 -28.85 -28.15
C VAL A 206 0.70 -28.95 -28.99
N LEU A 207 1.60 -27.96 -28.90
CA LEU A 207 2.86 -27.95 -29.65
C LEU A 207 3.79 -29.10 -29.25
N ARG A 208 3.86 -29.44 -27.95
CA ARG A 208 4.75 -30.51 -27.45
C ARG A 208 4.33 -31.92 -27.87
N ARG A 209 3.04 -32.15 -28.14
CA ARG A 209 2.52 -33.46 -28.62
C ARG A 209 2.36 -33.55 -30.15
N GLY A 210 2.46 -32.43 -30.86
CA GLY A 210 2.39 -32.34 -32.34
C GLY A 210 3.57 -32.93 -33.10
N GLY A 211 4.53 -33.58 -32.44
CA GLY A 211 5.66 -34.28 -33.06
C GLY A 211 5.30 -35.46 -33.97
N LYS A 212 4.01 -35.79 -34.13
CA LYS A 212 3.53 -36.74 -35.15
C LYS A 212 2.57 -36.04 -36.11
N ARG A 213 3.07 -35.87 -37.34
CA ARG A 213 2.41 -35.40 -38.57
C ARG A 213 0.88 -35.50 -38.55
N GLY A 214 0.23 -34.35 -38.75
CA GLY A 214 -1.17 -34.27 -39.14
C GLY A 214 -1.65 -32.83 -39.07
N ARG A 215 -1.74 -32.17 -40.23
CA ARG A 215 -2.50 -30.95 -40.55
C ARG A 215 -3.06 -30.24 -39.31
N LEU A 216 -2.35 -29.23 -38.80
CA LEU A 216 -2.86 -28.31 -37.79
C LEU A 216 -4.22 -27.79 -38.28
N ASP A 217 -5.30 -28.25 -37.64
CA ASP A 217 -6.66 -27.94 -38.07
C ASP A 217 -6.84 -26.42 -38.04
N LYS A 218 -7.24 -25.85 -39.19
CA LYS A 218 -7.49 -24.40 -39.30
C LYS A 218 -8.48 -23.93 -38.24
N PHE A 219 -9.36 -24.82 -37.77
CA PHE A 219 -10.27 -24.60 -36.66
C PHE A 219 -9.59 -24.48 -35.30
N ALA A 220 -8.54 -25.24 -35.03
CA ALA A 220 -7.76 -25.10 -33.79
C ALA A 220 -6.96 -23.79 -33.77
N ILE A 221 -6.45 -23.36 -34.93
CA ILE A 221 -5.78 -22.06 -35.09
C ILE A 221 -6.80 -20.92 -34.93
N ALA A 222 -7.97 -21.02 -35.58
CA ALA A 222 -9.03 -20.02 -35.46
C ALA A 222 -9.60 -19.93 -34.04
N ALA A 223 -9.78 -21.07 -33.35
CA ALA A 223 -10.18 -21.11 -31.95
C ALA A 223 -9.12 -20.46 -31.05
N ALA A 224 -7.83 -20.76 -31.25
CA ALA A 224 -6.74 -20.14 -30.50
C ALA A 224 -6.63 -18.62 -30.75
N LEU A 225 -6.88 -18.16 -31.98
CA LEU A 225 -6.89 -16.72 -32.32
C LEU A 225 -8.12 -16.00 -31.76
N LEU A 226 -9.28 -16.63 -31.78
CA LEU A 226 -10.50 -16.10 -31.16
C LEU A 226 -10.34 -16.05 -29.63
N GLN A 227 -9.72 -17.08 -29.04
CA GLN A 227 -9.33 -17.11 -27.63
C GLN A 227 -8.40 -15.96 -27.27
N LEU A 228 -7.35 -15.75 -28.09
CA LEU A 228 -6.40 -14.67 -27.92
C LEU A 228 -7.11 -13.31 -28.03
N PHE A 229 -8.06 -13.16 -28.95
CA PHE A 229 -8.86 -11.95 -29.09
C PHE A 229 -9.77 -11.71 -27.88
N VAL A 230 -10.47 -12.73 -27.40
CA VAL A 230 -11.35 -12.64 -26.21
C VAL A 230 -10.53 -12.35 -24.95
N VAL A 231 -9.38 -13.03 -24.76
CA VAL A 231 -8.46 -12.75 -23.66
C VAL A 231 -7.86 -11.35 -23.79
N VAL A 232 -7.45 -10.89 -24.97
CA VAL A 232 -6.92 -9.53 -25.15
C VAL A 232 -8.02 -8.49 -24.89
N CYS A 233 -9.23 -8.66 -25.41
CA CYS A 233 -10.33 -7.72 -25.17
C CYS A 233 -10.81 -7.71 -23.70
N LEU A 234 -10.88 -8.88 -23.05
CA LEU A 234 -11.29 -9.00 -21.64
C LEU A 234 -10.14 -8.78 -20.65
N ALA A 235 -8.87 -8.91 -21.03
CA ALA A 235 -7.72 -8.69 -20.16
C ALA A 235 -7.09 -7.31 -20.34
N VAL A 236 -7.20 -6.64 -21.49
CA VAL A 236 -6.63 -5.29 -21.68
C VAL A 236 -7.34 -4.26 -20.80
N ALA A 237 -8.67 -4.31 -20.68
CA ALA A 237 -9.39 -3.37 -19.81
C ALA A 237 -9.05 -3.59 -18.31
N PRO A 238 -9.10 -4.81 -17.75
CA PRO A 238 -8.60 -5.10 -16.42
C PRO A 238 -7.10 -4.83 -16.26
N ALA A 239 -6.25 -5.11 -17.24
CA ALA A 239 -4.80 -4.85 -17.17
C ALA A 239 -4.48 -3.35 -17.20
N LEU A 240 -5.22 -2.54 -17.96
CA LEU A 240 -5.11 -1.07 -17.95
C LEU A 240 -5.62 -0.47 -16.63
N VAL A 241 -6.74 -0.98 -16.11
CA VAL A 241 -7.26 -0.62 -14.78
C VAL A 241 -6.26 -1.06 -13.69
N SER A 242 -5.66 -2.24 -13.84
CA SER A 242 -4.63 -2.77 -12.94
C SER A 242 -3.33 -1.98 -13.02
N ALA A 243 -2.91 -1.54 -14.21
CA ALA A 243 -1.73 -0.70 -14.41
C ALA A 243 -1.93 0.68 -13.76
N ARG A 244 -3.15 1.23 -13.82
CA ARG A 244 -3.50 2.43 -13.05
C ARG A 244 -3.56 2.18 -11.54
N LEU A 245 -3.99 1.00 -11.10
CA LEU A 245 -4.02 0.61 -9.68
C LEU A 245 -2.64 0.21 -9.12
N VAL A 246 -1.68 -0.13 -9.99
CA VAL A 246 -0.26 -0.30 -9.61
C VAL A 246 0.32 1.05 -9.17
N ALA A 247 -0.13 2.15 -9.78
CA ALA A 247 0.33 3.51 -9.51
C ALA A 247 -0.31 4.16 -8.26
N THR A 248 -1.41 3.62 -7.72
CA THR A 248 -2.07 4.19 -6.53
C THR A 248 -1.67 3.46 -5.25
N PRO A 249 -1.21 4.17 -4.20
CA PRO A 249 -0.71 3.59 -2.95
C PRO A 249 -1.83 3.32 -1.93
N LEU A 250 -2.90 2.64 -2.36
CA LEU A 250 -4.00 2.23 -1.48
C LEU A 250 -3.97 0.72 -1.19
N TYR A 251 -4.05 0.38 0.09
CA TYR A 251 -4.20 -0.95 0.72
C TYR A 251 -3.77 -2.14 -0.15
N THR A 252 -2.47 -2.46 -0.08
CA THR A 252 -1.79 -3.51 -0.85
C THR A 252 -2.45 -4.88 -0.77
N VAL A 253 -3.03 -5.25 0.39
CA VAL A 253 -3.67 -6.56 0.59
C VAL A 253 -5.03 -6.64 -0.11
N GLY A 254 -5.96 -5.73 0.17
CA GLY A 254 -7.29 -5.73 -0.44
C GLY A 254 -7.25 -5.61 -1.97
N LEU A 255 -6.33 -4.77 -2.48
CA LEU A 255 -6.10 -4.64 -3.91
C LEU A 255 -5.49 -5.90 -4.53
N ALA A 256 -4.50 -6.52 -3.87
CA ALA A 256 -3.92 -7.78 -4.34
C ALA A 256 -4.96 -8.89 -4.41
N TYR A 257 -5.86 -8.96 -3.44
CA TYR A 257 -6.98 -9.90 -3.44
C TYR A 257 -7.98 -9.63 -4.58
N LEU A 258 -8.33 -8.37 -4.85
CA LEU A 258 -9.22 -8.02 -5.97
C LEU A 258 -8.59 -8.34 -7.33
N LEU A 259 -7.29 -8.04 -7.48
CA LEU A 259 -6.53 -8.37 -8.68
C LEU A 259 -6.42 -9.89 -8.89
N LEU A 260 -6.16 -10.65 -7.81
CA LEU A 260 -6.14 -12.11 -7.85
C LEU A 260 -7.51 -12.67 -8.24
N ALA A 261 -8.60 -12.15 -7.68
CA ALA A 261 -9.95 -12.55 -8.04
C ALA A 261 -10.25 -12.31 -9.53
N ALA A 262 -9.96 -11.12 -10.03
CA ALA A 262 -10.16 -10.78 -11.44
C ALA A 262 -9.35 -11.70 -12.38
N ASN A 263 -8.08 -11.96 -12.03
CA ASN A 263 -7.22 -12.82 -12.83
C ASN A 263 -7.62 -14.30 -12.79
N LEU A 264 -8.13 -14.80 -11.65
CA LEU A 264 -8.69 -16.16 -11.57
C LEU A 264 -9.98 -16.28 -12.40
N PHE A 265 -10.84 -15.26 -12.41
CA PHE A 265 -12.01 -15.22 -13.29
C PHE A 265 -11.63 -15.29 -14.77
N LEU A 266 -10.68 -14.45 -15.20
CA LEU A 266 -10.17 -14.45 -16.57
C LEU A 266 -9.52 -15.81 -16.93
N SER A 267 -8.79 -16.40 -15.99
CA SER A 267 -8.17 -17.72 -16.14
C SER A 267 -9.23 -18.82 -16.32
N SER A 268 -10.31 -18.78 -15.53
CA SER A 268 -11.47 -19.68 -15.66
C SER A 268 -12.06 -19.57 -17.07
N ALA A 269 -12.46 -18.36 -17.47
CA ALA A 269 -13.04 -18.13 -18.79
C ALA A 269 -12.13 -18.58 -19.96
N ALA A 270 -10.82 -18.36 -19.83
CA ALA A 270 -9.84 -18.81 -20.82
C ALA A 270 -9.67 -20.34 -20.86
N LEU A 271 -9.83 -21.05 -19.74
CA LEU A 271 -9.79 -22.51 -19.71
C LEU A 271 -11.09 -23.11 -20.27
N GLY A 272 -12.25 -22.58 -19.87
CA GLY A 272 -13.57 -23.03 -20.35
C GLY A 272 -13.72 -22.92 -21.87
N ALA A 273 -13.44 -21.73 -22.43
CA ALA A 273 -13.52 -21.57 -23.89
C ALA A 273 -12.55 -22.52 -24.66
N TYR A 274 -11.41 -22.87 -24.06
CA TYR A 274 -10.46 -23.80 -24.66
C TYR A 274 -10.95 -25.25 -24.54
N ALA A 275 -11.57 -25.59 -23.41
CA ALA A 275 -12.27 -26.85 -23.21
C ALA A 275 -13.39 -27.03 -24.24
N ALA A 276 -14.26 -26.03 -24.42
CA ALA A 276 -15.33 -26.05 -25.43
C ALA A 276 -14.79 -26.30 -26.85
N ALA A 277 -13.71 -25.62 -27.23
CA ALA A 277 -13.08 -25.82 -28.53
C ALA A 277 -12.54 -27.26 -28.71
N LEU A 278 -11.89 -27.82 -27.69
CA LEU A 278 -11.39 -29.20 -27.74
C LEU A 278 -12.51 -30.24 -27.73
N LEU A 279 -13.58 -30.00 -26.98
CA LEU A 279 -14.76 -30.85 -26.93
C LEU A 279 -15.50 -30.87 -28.27
N ALA A 280 -15.61 -29.71 -28.94
CA ALA A 280 -16.13 -29.61 -30.31
C ALA A 280 -15.30 -30.42 -31.31
N LEU A 281 -13.98 -30.50 -31.08
CA LEU A 281 -13.05 -31.36 -31.83
C LEU A 281 -12.99 -32.81 -31.32
N SER A 282 -13.88 -33.21 -30.40
CA SER A 282 -13.95 -34.55 -29.80
C SER A 282 -12.64 -35.02 -29.14
N LYS A 283 -11.83 -34.09 -28.64
CA LYS A 283 -10.61 -34.41 -27.90
C LYS A 283 -10.89 -34.55 -26.40
N ARG A 284 -10.45 -35.67 -25.81
CA ARG A 284 -10.56 -35.96 -24.36
C ARG A 284 -9.85 -34.94 -23.45
N GLU A 285 -8.94 -34.15 -24.02
CA GLU A 285 -8.23 -33.09 -23.28
C GLU A 285 -9.21 -31.97 -22.87
N GLY A 286 -10.32 -31.81 -23.59
CA GLY A 286 -11.37 -30.84 -23.26
C GLY A 286 -12.06 -31.13 -21.92
N ASP A 287 -12.26 -32.40 -21.56
CA ASP A 287 -12.93 -32.77 -20.30
C ASP A 287 -12.12 -32.31 -19.08
N VAL A 288 -10.80 -32.46 -19.14
CA VAL A 288 -9.89 -32.05 -18.04
C VAL A 288 -9.86 -30.53 -17.87
N LEU A 289 -9.86 -29.80 -18.99
CA LEU A 289 -9.83 -28.34 -18.99
C LEU A 289 -11.17 -27.74 -18.55
N ALA A 290 -12.30 -28.37 -18.87
CA ALA A 290 -13.62 -27.97 -18.38
C ALA A 290 -13.70 -28.09 -16.86
N VAL A 291 -13.25 -29.22 -16.29
CA VAL A 291 -13.21 -29.41 -14.83
C VAL A 291 -12.28 -28.39 -14.16
N ALA A 292 -11.11 -28.13 -14.75
CA ALA A 292 -10.17 -27.12 -14.24
C ALA A 292 -10.76 -25.71 -14.26
N SER A 293 -11.49 -25.34 -15.32
CA SER A 293 -12.24 -24.09 -15.41
C SER A 293 -13.22 -23.97 -14.25
N CYS A 294 -14.12 -24.94 -14.08
CA CYS A 294 -15.14 -24.87 -13.02
C CYS A 294 -14.53 -24.78 -11.61
N LEU A 295 -13.45 -25.51 -11.33
CA LEU A 295 -12.75 -25.42 -10.04
C LEU A 295 -12.17 -24.02 -9.81
N LEU A 296 -11.60 -23.39 -10.85
CA LEU A 296 -11.13 -22.00 -10.78
C LEU A 296 -12.29 -21.02 -10.55
N GLY A 297 -13.42 -21.18 -11.27
CA GLY A 297 -14.62 -20.36 -11.09
C GLY A 297 -15.15 -20.42 -9.65
N VAL A 298 -15.27 -21.63 -9.09
CA VAL A 298 -15.69 -21.83 -7.68
C VAL A 298 -14.70 -21.22 -6.69
N ALA A 299 -13.39 -21.41 -6.89
CA ALA A 299 -12.36 -20.80 -6.04
C ALA A 299 -12.45 -19.27 -6.07
N THR A 300 -12.75 -18.69 -7.24
CA THR A 300 -12.88 -17.25 -7.41
C THR A 300 -14.11 -16.71 -6.68
N LEU A 301 -15.25 -17.39 -6.79
CA LEU A 301 -16.48 -17.05 -6.06
C LEU A 301 -16.27 -17.09 -4.54
N ALA A 302 -15.61 -18.13 -4.05
CA ALA A 302 -15.26 -18.25 -2.63
C ALA A 302 -14.38 -17.08 -2.17
N LEU A 303 -13.34 -16.74 -2.94
CA LEU A 303 -12.43 -15.62 -2.63
C LEU A 303 -13.17 -14.27 -2.61
N THR A 304 -14.06 -14.01 -3.57
CA THR A 304 -14.90 -12.80 -3.58
C THR A 304 -15.89 -12.75 -2.42
N ALA A 305 -16.49 -13.88 -2.03
CA ALA A 305 -17.38 -13.94 -0.88
C ALA A 305 -16.63 -13.65 0.43
N THR A 306 -15.42 -14.19 0.59
CA THR A 306 -14.57 -13.91 1.75
C THR A 306 -14.21 -12.42 1.87
N LEU A 307 -13.94 -11.75 0.74
CA LEU A 307 -13.69 -10.30 0.71
C LEU A 307 -14.89 -9.47 1.17
N VAL A 308 -16.10 -9.87 0.78
CA VAL A 308 -17.35 -9.20 1.21
C VAL A 308 -17.59 -9.41 2.70
N PHE A 309 -17.33 -10.62 3.23
CA PHE A 309 -17.56 -10.97 4.64
C PHE A 309 -16.52 -10.39 5.62
N LEU A 310 -15.27 -10.16 5.20
CA LEU A 310 -14.20 -9.63 6.05
C LEU A 310 -14.33 -8.14 6.40
N GLY A 311 -15.40 -7.47 5.99
CA GLY A 311 -15.72 -6.14 6.51
C GLY A 311 -14.77 -5.01 6.07
N TYR A 312 -14.06 -5.15 4.94
CA TYR A 312 -13.25 -4.08 4.33
C TYR A 312 -14.11 -2.89 3.80
N THR A 313 -15.32 -2.72 4.29
CA THR A 313 -16.48 -2.18 3.56
C THR A 313 -17.16 -0.94 4.15
N PRO A 314 -16.50 -0.05 4.92
CA PRO A 314 -16.98 1.34 5.00
C PRO A 314 -16.24 2.31 4.08
N TRP A 315 -14.90 2.27 4.05
CA TRP A 315 -14.08 3.29 3.37
C TRP A 315 -13.68 2.91 1.92
N TYR A 316 -13.75 1.63 1.57
CA TYR A 316 -13.38 1.09 0.25
C TYR A 316 -14.53 1.23 -0.78
N MET A 317 -15.68 1.74 -0.36
CA MET A 317 -16.99 1.44 -0.98
C MET A 317 -17.39 2.26 -2.19
N ASP A 318 -16.68 3.32 -2.63
CA ASP A 318 -17.20 4.10 -3.76
C ASP A 318 -16.69 3.61 -5.14
N PHE A 319 -15.39 3.30 -5.24
CA PHE A 319 -14.79 2.82 -6.49
C PHE A 319 -14.73 1.29 -6.57
N ALA A 320 -14.27 0.63 -5.50
CA ALA A 320 -14.08 -0.82 -5.53
C ALA A 320 -15.41 -1.59 -5.47
N SER A 321 -16.48 -1.00 -4.92
CA SER A 321 -17.82 -1.61 -5.00
C SER A 321 -18.27 -1.74 -6.44
N ARG A 322 -18.09 -0.70 -7.28
CA ARG A 322 -18.49 -0.73 -8.70
C ARG A 322 -17.70 -1.78 -9.47
N ALA A 323 -16.39 -1.87 -9.23
CA ALA A 323 -15.53 -2.88 -9.84
C ALA A 323 -15.87 -4.30 -9.36
N THR A 324 -16.16 -4.48 -8.07
CA THR A 324 -16.57 -5.76 -7.49
C THR A 324 -17.93 -6.19 -8.00
N TRP A 325 -18.90 -5.28 -8.10
CA TRP A 325 -20.20 -5.52 -8.72
C TRP A 325 -20.09 -5.85 -10.20
N LEU A 326 -19.16 -5.22 -10.93
CA LEU A 326 -18.86 -5.58 -12.32
C LEU A 326 -18.27 -6.99 -12.41
N LEU A 327 -17.33 -7.36 -11.54
CA LEU A 327 -16.77 -8.71 -11.48
C LEU A 327 -17.82 -9.76 -11.10
N VAL A 328 -18.69 -9.45 -10.15
CA VAL A 328 -19.83 -10.31 -9.76
C VAL A 328 -20.83 -10.43 -10.91
N ALA A 329 -21.12 -9.35 -11.63
CA ALA A 329 -22.02 -9.37 -12.79
C ALA A 329 -21.44 -10.16 -13.98
N VAL A 330 -20.15 -9.96 -14.27
CA VAL A 330 -19.43 -10.72 -15.30
C VAL A 330 -19.32 -12.20 -14.90
N GLY A 331 -19.02 -12.49 -13.63
CA GLY A 331 -19.00 -13.84 -13.09
C GLY A 331 -20.37 -14.53 -13.14
N ALA A 332 -21.44 -13.81 -12.83
CA ALA A 332 -22.82 -14.30 -12.95
C ALA A 332 -23.24 -14.57 -14.40
N LEU A 333 -22.63 -13.89 -15.38
CA LEU A 333 -22.84 -14.17 -16.81
C LEU A 333 -21.96 -15.32 -17.34
N ALA A 334 -20.79 -15.57 -16.73
CA ALA A 334 -19.88 -16.66 -17.09
C ALA A 334 -20.30 -18.02 -16.50
N LEU A 335 -20.89 -18.02 -15.30
CA LEU A 335 -21.37 -19.22 -14.59
C LEU A 335 -22.34 -20.10 -15.41
N PRO A 336 -23.32 -19.54 -16.14
CA PRO A 336 -24.21 -20.32 -17.00
C PRO A 336 -23.49 -21.00 -18.16
N LEU A 337 -22.45 -20.37 -18.72
CA LEU A 337 -21.61 -20.94 -19.78
C LEU A 337 -20.80 -22.13 -19.25
N GLU A 338 -20.20 -21.99 -18.06
CA GLU A 338 -19.47 -23.09 -17.41
C GLU A 338 -20.39 -24.25 -17.02
N LEU A 339 -21.59 -23.96 -16.51
CA LEU A 339 -22.60 -24.99 -16.20
C LEU A 339 -23.11 -25.71 -17.46
N ALA A 340 -23.24 -24.99 -18.58
CA ALA A 340 -23.61 -25.59 -19.85
C ALA A 340 -22.51 -26.55 -20.36
N GLU A 341 -21.23 -26.21 -20.20
CA GLU A 341 -20.12 -27.11 -20.53
C GLU A 341 -20.13 -28.39 -19.68
N VAL A 342 -20.35 -28.27 -18.37
CA VAL A 342 -20.48 -29.42 -17.46
C VAL A 342 -21.66 -30.31 -17.86
N ALA A 343 -22.81 -29.71 -18.21
CA ALA A 343 -23.98 -30.47 -18.65
C ALA A 343 -23.71 -31.25 -19.94
N VAL A 344 -22.97 -30.67 -20.89
CA VAL A 344 -22.57 -31.32 -22.15
C VAL A 344 -21.61 -32.48 -21.89
N VAL A 345 -20.60 -32.28 -21.03
CA VAL A 345 -19.65 -33.34 -20.64
C VAL A 345 -20.39 -34.48 -19.93
N TRP A 346 -21.28 -34.15 -18.98
CA TRP A 346 -22.07 -35.14 -18.25
C TRP A 346 -22.99 -35.95 -19.17
N TRP A 347 -23.68 -35.30 -20.10
CA TRP A 347 -24.55 -35.97 -21.07
C TRP A 347 -23.75 -36.94 -21.97
N LYS A 348 -22.55 -36.53 -22.40
CA LYS A 348 -21.69 -37.37 -23.22
C LYS A 348 -21.19 -38.60 -22.46
N LEU A 349 -20.80 -38.42 -21.18
CA LEU A 349 -20.42 -39.52 -20.30
C LEU A 349 -21.58 -40.48 -20.01
N SER A 350 -22.81 -39.98 -19.85
CA SER A 350 -23.99 -40.84 -19.64
C SER A 350 -24.26 -41.72 -20.85
N ARG A 351 -24.16 -41.17 -22.07
CA ARG A 351 -24.33 -41.95 -23.30
C ARG A 351 -23.23 -43.00 -23.51
N GLU A 352 -21.98 -42.67 -23.19
CA GLU A 352 -20.89 -43.64 -23.27
C GLU A 352 -21.05 -44.78 -22.24
N ALA A 353 -21.59 -44.48 -21.05
CA ALA A 353 -21.91 -45.48 -20.03
C ALA A 353 -23.08 -46.38 -20.46
N GLU A 354 -24.13 -45.82 -21.05
CA GLU A 354 -25.27 -46.57 -21.60
C GLU A 354 -24.85 -47.49 -22.75
N ALA A 355 -23.99 -47.01 -23.67
CA ALA A 355 -23.47 -47.80 -24.77
C ALA A 355 -22.63 -49.01 -24.29
N ARG A 356 -21.80 -48.82 -23.25
CA ARG A 356 -21.02 -49.92 -22.63
C ARG A 356 -21.86 -50.86 -21.77
N GLY A 357 -22.97 -50.38 -21.21
CA GLY A 357 -23.95 -51.19 -20.50
C GLY A 357 -24.75 -52.10 -21.45
N GLY A 358 -25.09 -51.60 -22.65
CA GLY A 358 -25.78 -52.36 -23.69
C GLY A 358 -24.95 -53.52 -24.26
N GLU A 359 -23.64 -53.33 -24.45
CA GLU A 359 -22.74 -54.39 -24.92
C GLU A 359 -22.53 -55.53 -23.90
N ARG A 360 -22.70 -55.25 -22.59
CA ARG A 360 -22.62 -56.30 -21.55
C ARG A 360 -23.92 -57.07 -21.32
N GLY A 361 -25.05 -56.57 -21.83
CA GLY A 361 -26.35 -57.25 -21.76
C GLY A 361 -26.64 -58.20 -22.92
N GLN A 362 -25.78 -58.23 -23.94
CA GLN A 362 -25.90 -59.10 -25.13
C GLN A 362 -24.76 -60.12 -25.26
N ALA A 363 -23.85 -60.19 -24.28
CA ALA A 363 -22.74 -61.14 -24.24
C ALA A 363 -23.05 -62.36 -23.38
#